data_AF-A0A9R1WKZ2-F1
#
_entry.id   AF-A0A9R1WKZ2-F1
#
_cell.length_a   1.000
_cell.length_b   1.000
_cell.length_c   1.000
_cell.angle_alpha   90.00
_cell.angle_beta   90.00
_cell.angle_gamma   90.00
#
_symmetry.space_group_name_H-M   'P 1'
#
loop_
_entity.id
_entity.type
_entity.pdbx_description
1 polymer ?
#
loop_
_entity_poly.entity_id
_entity_poly.type
_entity_poly.pdbx_seq_one_letter_code
_entity_poly.pdbx_strand_id
1 'polypeptide(L)'
;MASLKVLMLCQEEAHNNHVRGVKIINDGQNRHYHVLPSGLNQFEVRGATDAYEVDLERKTCSCRLWQLNGYGCAHSIASVSYLNRDVEAYVDNMFSTTTFRKAYNYIISPMNGSDMWPETNCTPPLPPISRRMHGRPATKRKKSTIENTGTHKVSKVGKKIRCNRSQQDHLSIEKAPKVKCEETESFCEAKCRTGKTI
;
A
#
# COMPACT_ATOMS: atom_id res chain seq x y z
N MET A 1 -2.91 11.86 -4.04
CA MET A 1 -3.12 10.62 -4.82
C MET A 1 -1.97 10.52 -5.81
N ALA A 2 -0.96 9.74 -5.44
CA ALA A 2 0.26 9.54 -6.22
C ALA A 2 0.39 8.04 -6.45
N SER A 3 0.45 7.65 -7.73
CA SER A 3 0.77 6.33 -8.29
C SER A 3 -0.17 6.13 -9.47
N LEU A 4 0.41 6.11 -10.67
CA LEU A 4 -0.17 5.78 -12.01
C LEU A 4 0.16 6.86 -13.06
N LYS A 5 1.45 7.03 -13.39
CA LYS A 5 1.86 7.63 -14.67
C LYS A 5 3.12 6.95 -15.24
N VAL A 6 3.13 5.63 -15.31
CA VAL A 6 4.20 4.86 -16.00
C VAL A 6 3.65 3.87 -17.03
N LEU A 7 2.36 3.91 -17.42
CA LEU A 7 1.82 2.86 -18.31
C LEU A 7 0.83 3.30 -19.40
N MET A 8 0.85 4.56 -19.85
CA MET A 8 0.02 4.98 -20.99
C MET A 8 0.75 5.92 -21.95
N LEU A 9 1.84 5.46 -22.57
CA LEU A 9 2.39 6.10 -23.78
C LEU A 9 2.98 5.07 -24.77
N CYS A 10 2.39 3.88 -24.92
CA CYS A 10 2.84 2.91 -25.93
C CYS A 10 1.75 2.24 -26.76
N GLN A 11 0.46 2.47 -26.51
CA GLN A 11 -0.60 1.73 -27.23
C GLN A 11 -1.30 2.52 -28.35
N GLU A 12 -1.19 3.86 -28.43
CA GLU A 12 -2.05 4.65 -29.34
C GLU A 12 -1.38 5.18 -30.63
N GLU A 13 -0.08 4.96 -30.85
CA GLU A 13 0.65 5.57 -31.98
C GLU A 13 1.21 4.55 -32.98
N ALA A 14 0.48 3.47 -33.28
CA ALA A 14 0.89 2.52 -34.34
C ALA A 14 0.82 3.09 -35.77
N HIS A 15 0.33 4.31 -35.96
CA HIS A 15 0.16 4.95 -37.28
C HIS A 15 1.05 6.19 -37.52
N ASN A 16 1.90 6.60 -36.58
CA ASN A 16 2.82 7.70 -36.82
C ASN A 16 4.22 7.34 -36.32
N ASN A 17 5.16 7.22 -37.25
CA ASN A 17 6.47 6.59 -37.09
C ASN A 17 7.49 7.42 -36.27
N HIS A 18 7.00 8.22 -35.32
CA HIS A 18 7.81 9.10 -34.48
C HIS A 18 7.75 8.63 -33.03
N VAL A 19 8.54 7.61 -32.70
CA VAL A 19 8.77 7.22 -31.30
C VAL A 19 9.51 8.37 -30.64
N ARG A 20 8.80 9.21 -29.89
CA ARG A 20 9.40 10.25 -29.07
C ARG A 20 10.39 9.57 -28.11
N GLY A 21 11.65 10.00 -28.13
CA GLY A 21 12.71 9.43 -27.28
C GLY A 21 12.32 9.38 -25.81
N VAL A 22 13.00 8.54 -25.03
CA VAL A 22 12.80 8.41 -23.58
C VAL A 22 13.03 9.77 -22.95
N LYS A 23 11.95 10.51 -22.73
CA LYS A 23 12.02 11.81 -22.09
C LYS A 23 12.32 11.52 -20.64
N ILE A 24 13.58 11.64 -20.22
CA ILE A 24 13.95 11.52 -18.81
C ILE A 24 13.26 12.68 -18.09
N ILE A 25 12.11 12.36 -17.47
CA ILE A 25 11.32 13.33 -16.73
C ILE A 25 12.10 13.61 -15.46
N ASN A 26 12.87 14.71 -15.46
CA ASN A 26 13.31 15.30 -14.20
C ASN A 26 12.04 15.79 -13.50
N ASP A 27 11.58 15.06 -12.49
CA ASP A 27 10.44 15.44 -11.66
C ASP A 27 10.72 16.79 -10.98
N GLY A 28 10.40 17.88 -11.68
CA GLY A 28 9.88 19.15 -11.19
C GLY A 28 10.63 19.92 -10.09
N GLN A 29 11.78 19.48 -9.61
CA GLN A 29 12.56 20.23 -8.63
C GLN A 29 13.81 20.76 -9.31
N ASN A 30 13.77 22.05 -9.64
CA ASN A 30 14.92 22.85 -10.06
C ASN A 30 15.91 22.97 -8.88
N ARG A 31 16.47 21.84 -8.44
CA ARG A 31 17.53 21.79 -7.45
C ARG A 31 18.81 22.09 -8.22
N HIS A 32 19.33 23.29 -7.99
CA HIS A 32 20.63 23.66 -8.52
C HIS A 32 21.69 22.80 -7.82
N TYR A 33 22.13 21.73 -8.46
CA TYR A 33 23.21 20.91 -7.96
C TYR A 33 24.55 21.58 -8.29
N HIS A 34 25.43 21.64 -7.30
CA HIS A 34 26.81 22.06 -7.51
C HIS A 34 27.66 20.84 -7.82
N VAL A 35 28.21 20.76 -9.04
CA VAL A 35 29.03 19.64 -9.48
C VAL A 35 30.50 19.99 -9.27
N LEU A 36 31.21 19.15 -8.51
CA LEU A 36 32.64 19.25 -8.25
C LEU A 36 33.35 18.07 -8.94
N PRO A 37 34.24 18.31 -9.92
CA PRO A 37 35.04 17.23 -10.50
C PRO A 37 36.10 16.76 -9.50
N SER A 38 36.13 15.46 -9.22
CA SER A 38 37.15 14.83 -8.37
C SER A 38 38.12 13.97 -9.17
N GLY A 39 37.70 13.46 -10.34
CA GLY A 39 38.52 12.70 -11.28
C GLY A 39 38.01 12.86 -12.72
N LEU A 40 38.56 12.07 -13.65
CA LEU A 40 38.20 12.15 -15.09
C LEU A 40 36.69 11.96 -15.34
N ASN A 41 36.10 10.94 -14.73
CA ASN A 41 34.67 10.59 -14.85
C ASN A 41 33.96 10.55 -13.49
N GLN A 42 34.58 11.11 -12.45
CA GLN A 42 34.09 11.05 -11.06
C GLN A 42 33.79 12.45 -10.55
N PHE A 43 32.60 12.61 -9.97
CA PHE A 43 32.05 13.88 -9.54
C PHE A 43 31.44 13.77 -8.16
N GLU A 44 31.66 14.79 -7.36
CA GLU A 44 30.89 15.04 -6.15
C GLU A 44 29.78 16.05 -6.49
N VAL A 45 28.53 15.61 -6.42
CA VAL A 45 27.35 16.41 -6.71
C VAL A 45 26.71 16.83 -5.39
N ARG A 46 26.80 18.11 -5.05
CA ARG A 46 26.24 18.69 -3.83
C ARG A 46 24.86 19.28 -4.09
N GLY A 47 23.89 18.82 -3.32
CA GLY A 47 22.59 19.47 -3.12
C GLY A 47 22.66 20.50 -2.00
N ALA A 48 21.49 20.89 -1.47
CA ALA A 48 21.41 21.89 -0.40
C ALA A 48 21.93 21.35 0.95
N THR A 49 21.73 20.06 1.22
CA THR A 49 22.07 19.42 2.50
C THR A 49 22.85 18.12 2.33
N ASP A 50 22.90 17.59 1.13
CA ASP A 50 23.39 16.27 0.78
C ASP A 50 24.46 16.35 -0.32
N ALA A 51 25.32 15.35 -0.35
CA ALA A 51 26.36 15.20 -1.37
C ALA A 51 26.37 13.76 -1.87
N TYR A 52 26.49 13.59 -3.19
CA TYR A 52 26.49 12.30 -3.84
C TYR A 52 27.72 12.13 -4.72
N GLU A 53 28.34 10.96 -4.65
CA GLU A 53 29.37 10.55 -5.58
C GLU A 53 28.71 10.00 -6.85
N VAL A 54 29.18 10.47 -7.99
CA VAL A 54 28.75 10.02 -9.32
C VAL A 54 29.97 9.57 -10.09
N ASP A 55 29.94 8.35 -10.60
CA ASP A 55 30.94 7.81 -11.53
C ASP A 55 30.24 7.52 -12.86
N LEU A 56 30.61 8.29 -13.89
CA LEU A 56 30.01 8.20 -15.23
C LEU A 56 30.52 6.99 -16.03
N GLU A 57 31.71 6.49 -15.73
CA GLU A 57 32.29 5.35 -16.44
C GLU A 57 31.66 4.05 -15.95
N ARG A 58 31.51 3.93 -14.63
CA ARG A 58 30.83 2.79 -14.00
C ARG A 58 29.31 2.90 -14.05
N LYS A 59 28.77 4.05 -14.48
CA LYS A 59 27.33 4.36 -14.47
C LYS A 59 26.72 4.16 -13.08
N THR A 60 27.40 4.67 -12.05
CA THR A 60 26.97 4.53 -10.65
C THR A 60 26.77 5.87 -9.98
N CYS A 61 25.76 5.95 -9.09
CA CYS A 61 25.58 7.09 -8.19
C CYS A 61 25.34 6.59 -6.76
N SER A 62 25.86 7.29 -5.75
CA SER A 62 25.65 6.93 -4.34
C SER A 62 24.18 7.01 -3.92
N CYS A 63 23.32 7.74 -4.65
CA CYS A 63 21.87 7.72 -4.43
C CYS A 63 21.20 6.39 -4.85
N ARG A 64 21.91 5.48 -5.51
CA ARG A 64 21.48 4.15 -5.99
C ARG A 64 20.38 4.12 -7.05
N LEU A 65 19.75 5.26 -7.39
CA LEU A 65 18.70 5.30 -8.40
C LEU A 65 19.20 4.83 -9.78
N TRP A 66 20.43 5.18 -10.15
CA TRP A 66 20.99 4.77 -11.44
C TRP A 66 21.12 3.25 -11.54
N GLN A 67 21.65 2.61 -10.50
CA GLN A 67 21.83 1.16 -10.44
C GLN A 67 20.50 0.41 -10.40
N LEU A 68 19.46 0.99 -9.81
CA LEU A 68 18.13 0.39 -9.72
C LEU A 68 17.35 0.51 -11.02
N ASN A 69 17.42 1.68 -11.67
CA ASN A 69 16.60 1.99 -12.83
C ASN A 69 17.28 1.64 -14.16
N GLY A 70 18.62 1.58 -14.20
CA GLY A 70 19.41 1.41 -15.42
C GLY A 70 19.56 2.70 -16.26
N TYR A 71 18.91 3.80 -15.87
CA TYR A 71 19.07 5.13 -16.46
C TYR A 71 19.49 6.14 -15.41
N GLY A 72 20.11 7.24 -15.86
CA GLY A 72 20.68 8.26 -14.98
C GLY A 72 19.68 8.88 -14.01
N CYS A 73 20.13 9.16 -12.79
CA CYS A 73 19.41 9.98 -11.82
C CYS A 73 19.66 11.48 -12.04
N ALA A 74 18.99 12.35 -11.29
CA ALA A 74 19.19 13.80 -11.38
C ALA A 74 20.67 14.21 -11.17
N HIS A 75 21.39 13.55 -10.26
CA HIS A 75 22.80 13.82 -10.00
C HIS A 75 23.68 13.46 -11.19
N SER A 76 23.46 12.30 -11.81
CA SER A 76 24.23 11.91 -12.98
C SER A 76 23.93 12.76 -14.19
N ILE A 77 22.67 13.18 -14.36
CA ILE A 77 22.29 14.11 -15.42
C ILE A 77 23.03 15.43 -15.22
N ALA A 78 23.08 15.96 -13.99
CA ALA A 78 23.85 17.16 -13.67
C ALA A 78 25.35 16.98 -13.99
N SER A 79 25.96 15.85 -13.64
CA SER A 79 27.37 15.55 -13.97
C SER A 79 27.62 15.45 -15.48
N VAL A 80 26.71 14.83 -16.23
CA VAL A 80 26.82 14.73 -17.70
C VAL A 80 26.64 16.10 -18.35
N SER A 81 25.68 16.89 -17.88
CA SER A 81 25.46 18.26 -18.34
C SER A 81 26.66 19.16 -18.03
N TYR A 82 27.33 18.99 -16.88
CA TYR A 82 28.56 19.71 -16.56
C TYR A 82 29.67 19.46 -17.59
N LEU A 83 29.74 18.25 -18.15
CA LEU A 83 30.68 17.90 -19.23
C LEU A 83 30.19 18.27 -20.64
N ASN A 84 28.99 18.85 -20.78
CA ASN A 84 28.33 19.08 -22.08
C ASN A 84 28.28 17.83 -22.96
N ARG A 85 28.07 16.66 -22.35
CA ARG A 85 27.89 15.39 -23.08
C ARG A 85 26.41 15.06 -23.19
N ASP A 86 26.09 14.17 -24.13
CA ASP A 86 24.74 13.67 -24.29
C ASP A 86 24.40 12.67 -23.19
N VAL A 87 23.21 12.83 -22.58
CA VAL A 87 22.71 11.97 -21.50
C VAL A 87 22.32 10.60 -22.03
N GLU A 88 21.82 10.53 -23.27
CA GLU A 88 21.37 9.29 -23.90
C GLU A 88 22.50 8.26 -24.03
N ALA A 89 23.74 8.72 -24.21
CA ALA A 89 24.93 7.86 -24.28
C ALA A 89 25.21 7.07 -22.97
N TYR A 90 24.69 7.57 -21.85
CA TYR A 90 24.92 6.99 -20.52
C TYR A 90 23.77 6.07 -20.06
N VAL A 91 22.65 6.03 -20.77
CA VAL A 91 21.53 5.13 -20.50
C VAL A 91 21.91 3.68 -20.85
N ASP A 92 21.28 2.70 -20.19
CA ASP A 92 21.44 1.29 -20.56
C ASP A 92 20.83 1.01 -21.95
N ASN A 93 21.50 0.17 -22.74
CA ASN A 93 21.05 -0.22 -24.07
C ASN A 93 19.66 -0.91 -24.06
N MET A 94 19.22 -1.46 -22.91
CA MET A 94 17.88 -2.02 -22.73
C MET A 94 16.76 -1.01 -23.07
N PHE A 95 17.00 0.28 -22.89
CA PHE A 95 16.03 1.34 -23.19
C PHE A 95 16.14 1.88 -24.62
N SER A 96 17.02 1.33 -25.46
CA SER A 96 17.13 1.75 -26.86
C SER A 96 15.92 1.31 -27.68
N THR A 97 15.54 2.13 -28.67
CA THR A 97 14.49 1.79 -29.64
C THR A 97 14.75 0.47 -30.34
N THR A 98 16.02 0.14 -30.59
CA THR A 98 16.42 -1.12 -31.22
C THR A 98 16.06 -2.32 -30.34
N THR A 99 16.31 -2.22 -29.03
CA THR A 99 16.02 -3.29 -28.07
C THR A 99 14.52 -3.41 -27.82
N PHE A 100 13.82 -2.27 -27.72
CA PHE A 100 12.35 -2.25 -27.65
C PHE A 100 11.71 -2.94 -28.85
N ARG A 101 12.11 -2.59 -30.08
CA ARG A 101 11.61 -3.22 -31.30
C ARG A 101 11.92 -4.71 -31.35
N LYS A 102 13.11 -5.13 -30.89
CA LYS A 102 13.47 -6.56 -30.78
C LYS A 102 12.58 -7.29 -29.77
N ALA A 103 12.31 -6.69 -28.62
CA ALA A 103 11.47 -7.29 -27.57
C ALA A 103 10.02 -7.49 -28.03
N TYR A 104 9.47 -6.52 -28.76
CA TYR A 104 8.10 -6.55 -29.29
C TYR A 104 8.02 -6.91 -30.78
N ASN A 105 9.04 -7.59 -31.32
CA ASN A 105 9.05 -7.98 -32.73
C ASN A 105 7.98 -9.05 -33.05
N TYR A 106 7.56 -9.80 -32.03
CA TYR A 106 6.57 -10.86 -32.18
C TYR A 106 5.17 -10.36 -31.86
N ILE A 107 4.20 -10.84 -32.64
CA ILE A 107 2.79 -10.50 -32.46
C ILE A 107 2.29 -11.21 -31.19
N ILE A 108 1.80 -10.43 -30.23
CA ILE A 108 1.05 -10.95 -29.08
C ILE A 108 -0.33 -11.35 -29.62
N SER A 109 -0.54 -12.66 -29.79
CA SER A 109 -1.83 -13.18 -30.26
C SER A 109 -2.91 -12.91 -29.22
N PRO A 110 -4.13 -12.54 -29.64
CA PRO A 110 -5.24 -12.39 -28.72
C PRO A 110 -5.47 -13.72 -27.99
N MET A 111 -5.67 -13.63 -26.68
CA MET A 111 -5.97 -14.78 -25.83
C MET A 111 -7.47 -14.76 -25.51
N ASN A 112 -8.09 -15.92 -25.51
CA ASN A 112 -9.47 -16.08 -25.08
C ASN A 112 -9.62 -15.64 -23.59
N GLY A 113 -10.85 -15.40 -23.15
CA GLY A 113 -11.13 -15.13 -21.73
C GLY A 113 -10.64 -16.25 -20.81
N SER A 114 -10.39 -15.93 -19.53
CA SER A 114 -9.87 -16.86 -18.53
C SER A 114 -10.63 -18.19 -18.45
N ASP A 115 -11.92 -18.15 -18.72
CA ASP A 115 -12.82 -19.30 -18.65
C ASP A 115 -12.56 -20.33 -19.77
N MET A 116 -11.87 -19.93 -20.83
CA MET A 116 -11.53 -20.77 -21.99
C MET A 116 -10.05 -21.16 -22.02
N TRP A 117 -9.28 -20.88 -20.97
CA TRP A 117 -7.87 -21.24 -20.93
C TRP A 117 -7.70 -22.76 -20.74
N PRO A 118 -6.78 -23.41 -21.47
CA PRO A 118 -6.52 -24.83 -21.29
C PRO A 118 -5.94 -25.07 -19.90
N GLU A 119 -6.40 -26.14 -19.24
CA GLU A 119 -5.83 -26.58 -17.97
C GLU A 119 -4.36 -26.93 -18.18
N THR A 120 -3.49 -26.31 -17.38
CA THR A 120 -2.05 -26.50 -17.48
C THR A 120 -1.61 -27.62 -16.56
N ASN A 121 -0.71 -28.50 -17.02
CA ASN A 121 -0.11 -29.55 -16.18
C ASN A 121 0.90 -29.01 -15.15
N CYS A 122 1.10 -27.70 -15.09
CA CYS A 122 2.02 -27.05 -14.17
C CYS A 122 1.43 -27.06 -12.75
N THR A 123 2.28 -27.35 -11.75
CA THR A 123 1.88 -27.25 -10.35
C THR A 123 1.40 -25.82 -10.05
N PRO A 124 0.18 -25.64 -9.53
CA PRO A 124 -0.31 -24.31 -9.19
C PRO A 124 0.58 -23.68 -8.12
N PRO A 125 0.83 -22.36 -8.21
CA PRO A 125 1.61 -21.68 -7.18
C PRO A 125 0.91 -21.83 -5.83
N LEU A 126 1.67 -22.18 -4.80
CA LEU A 126 1.14 -22.22 -3.45
C LEU A 126 0.62 -20.83 -3.06
N PRO A 127 -0.49 -20.75 -2.30
CA PRO A 127 -0.96 -19.48 -1.81
C PRO A 127 0.14 -18.79 -1.01
N PRO A 128 0.23 -17.44 -1.07
CA PRO A 128 1.21 -16.72 -0.27
C PRO A 128 1.01 -17.10 1.20
N ILE A 129 2.12 -17.41 1.88
CA ILE A 129 2.09 -17.79 3.29
C ILE A 129 1.44 -16.63 4.06
N SER A 130 0.28 -16.88 4.64
CA SER A 130 -0.41 -15.88 5.46
C SER A 130 0.45 -15.57 6.69
N ARG A 131 1.08 -14.40 6.69
CA ARG A 131 1.80 -13.88 7.85
C ARG A 131 0.87 -12.94 8.59
N ARG A 132 0.64 -13.20 9.88
CA ARG A 132 0.12 -12.16 10.77
C ARG A 132 1.19 -11.08 10.87
N MET A 133 0.85 -9.83 10.55
CA MET A 133 1.77 -8.73 10.79
C MET A 133 2.13 -8.69 12.28
N HIS A 134 3.35 -8.28 12.59
CA HIS A 134 3.77 -8.07 13.96
C HIS A 134 2.86 -7.03 14.62
N GLY A 135 2.27 -7.38 15.76
CA GLY A 135 1.36 -6.50 16.50
C GLY A 135 0.33 -7.27 17.34
N ARG A 136 -0.28 -6.55 18.28
CA ARG A 136 -1.33 -7.09 19.16
C ARG A 136 -2.60 -7.40 18.33
N PRO A 137 -3.16 -8.61 18.41
CA PRO A 137 -4.46 -8.91 17.81
C PRO A 137 -5.54 -7.95 18.34
N ALA A 138 -6.31 -7.35 17.44
CA ALA A 138 -7.41 -6.50 17.85
C ALA A 138 -8.51 -7.34 18.52
N THR A 139 -8.86 -7.02 19.77
CA THR A 139 -9.96 -7.70 20.50
C THR A 139 -11.32 -7.45 19.86
N LYS A 140 -11.51 -6.30 19.22
CA LYS A 140 -12.73 -5.94 18.50
C LYS A 140 -12.45 -5.92 17.00
N ARG A 141 -13.36 -6.50 16.22
CA ARG A 141 -13.37 -6.38 14.77
C ARG A 141 -13.39 -4.90 14.38
N LYS A 142 -12.54 -4.49 13.43
CA LYS A 142 -12.63 -3.16 12.80
C LYS A 142 -13.89 -3.12 11.94
N LYS A 143 -14.79 -2.18 12.21
CA LYS A 143 -16.00 -1.97 11.42
C LYS A 143 -15.63 -1.29 10.10
N SER A 144 -16.29 -1.68 9.01
CA SER A 144 -16.14 -1.00 7.72
C SER A 144 -16.80 0.38 7.74
N THR A 145 -16.41 1.28 6.83
CA THR A 145 -16.93 2.65 6.75
C THR A 145 -18.44 2.71 6.50
N ILE A 146 -19.02 1.65 5.94
CA ILE A 146 -20.45 1.51 5.61
C ILE A 146 -21.26 0.96 6.80
N GLU A 147 -20.62 0.39 7.83
CA GLU A 147 -21.33 -0.13 8.99
C GLU A 147 -21.86 1.01 9.88
N ASN A 148 -23.15 1.29 9.75
CA ASN A 148 -23.87 2.29 10.52
C ASN A 148 -23.76 2.02 12.05
N THR A 149 -23.26 2.98 12.82
CA THR A 149 -23.27 2.97 14.28
C THR A 149 -24.66 3.33 14.78
N GLY A 150 -25.66 2.50 14.48
CA GLY A 150 -27.00 2.69 15.02
C GLY A 150 -26.94 2.75 16.55
N THR A 151 -27.21 3.92 17.12
CA THR A 151 -27.38 4.17 18.56
C THR A 151 -28.70 3.60 19.06
N HIS A 152 -29.12 2.43 18.58
CA HIS A 152 -30.25 1.71 19.14
C HIS A 152 -29.82 1.09 20.47
N LYS A 153 -29.81 1.91 21.52
CA LYS A 153 -29.85 1.43 22.90
C LYS A 153 -31.29 1.01 23.17
N VAL A 154 -31.56 -0.29 23.05
CA VAL A 154 -32.86 -0.84 23.47
C VAL A 154 -32.95 -0.69 24.99
N SER A 155 -33.96 0.00 25.51
CA SER A 155 -34.18 0.07 26.96
C SER A 155 -34.43 -1.36 27.49
N LYS A 156 -33.88 -1.67 28.66
CA LYS A 156 -34.10 -2.97 29.31
C LYS A 156 -35.39 -3.00 30.15
N VAL A 157 -36.13 -1.90 30.18
CA VAL A 157 -37.37 -1.74 30.96
C VAL A 157 -38.45 -2.67 30.40
N GLY A 158 -39.14 -3.39 31.27
CA GLY A 158 -40.22 -4.31 30.88
C GLY A 158 -39.76 -5.71 30.42
N LYS A 159 -38.46 -6.01 30.43
CA LYS A 159 -37.98 -7.38 30.18
C LYS A 159 -38.24 -8.29 31.39
N LYS A 160 -38.83 -9.46 31.15
CA LYS A 160 -38.95 -10.54 32.15
C LYS A 160 -37.57 -11.13 32.43
N ILE A 161 -37.14 -11.05 33.68
CA ILE A 161 -35.92 -11.68 34.19
C ILE A 161 -36.36 -12.78 35.16
N ARG A 162 -35.89 -14.00 34.92
CA ARG A 162 -36.15 -15.13 35.80
C ARG A 162 -35.20 -15.10 37.00
N CYS A 163 -35.76 -15.11 38.20
CA CYS A 163 -34.96 -15.23 39.41
C CYS A 163 -34.38 -16.65 39.51
N ASN A 164 -33.07 -16.79 39.62
CA ASN A 164 -32.44 -18.11 39.70
C ASN A 164 -32.78 -18.87 41.00
N ARG A 165 -33.23 -18.15 42.04
CA ARG A 165 -33.51 -18.71 43.38
C ARG A 165 -34.96 -19.14 43.56
N SER A 166 -35.93 -18.32 43.10
CA SER A 166 -37.36 -18.66 43.16
C SER A 166 -37.90 -19.25 41.85
N GLN A 167 -37.09 -19.24 40.78
CA GLN A 167 -37.48 -19.60 39.41
C GLN A 167 -38.68 -18.84 38.82
N GLN A 168 -39.13 -17.77 39.48
CA GLN A 168 -40.23 -16.93 39.02
C GLN A 168 -39.73 -15.79 38.13
N ASP A 169 -40.59 -15.34 37.22
CA ASP A 169 -40.30 -14.24 36.29
C ASP A 169 -40.69 -12.89 36.90
N HIS A 170 -39.75 -11.93 36.86
CA HIS A 170 -39.96 -10.56 37.33
C HIS A 170 -39.73 -9.54 36.22
N LEU A 171 -40.49 -8.45 36.22
CA LEU A 171 -40.29 -7.36 35.27
C LEU A 171 -39.14 -6.45 35.72
N SER A 172 -38.29 -6.07 34.77
CA SER A 172 -37.21 -5.09 34.99
C SER A 172 -37.81 -3.68 35.08
N ILE A 173 -37.89 -3.11 36.29
CA ILE A 173 -38.39 -1.75 36.55
C ILE A 173 -37.22 -0.88 37.07
N GLU A 174 -37.18 0.42 36.76
CA GLU A 174 -36.08 1.33 37.14
C GLU A 174 -35.98 1.61 38.65
N LYS A 175 -37.07 1.46 39.40
CA LYS A 175 -37.11 1.49 40.87
C LYS A 175 -38.10 0.44 41.36
N ALA A 176 -37.59 -0.66 41.92
CA ALA A 176 -38.43 -1.71 42.48
C ALA A 176 -38.87 -1.36 43.92
N PRO A 177 -40.17 -1.42 44.26
CA PRO A 177 -40.57 -1.61 45.65
C PRO A 177 -40.15 -3.02 46.12
N LYS A 178 -39.72 -3.15 47.37
CA LYS A 178 -39.32 -4.44 47.97
C LYS A 178 -40.56 -5.34 48.10
N VAL A 179 -40.86 -6.15 47.10
CA VAL A 179 -41.95 -7.13 47.20
C VAL A 179 -41.49 -8.28 48.09
N LYS A 180 -42.18 -8.51 49.22
CA LYS A 180 -42.01 -9.69 50.07
C LYS A 180 -42.56 -10.90 49.29
N CYS A 181 -41.79 -11.98 49.21
CA CYS A 181 -42.29 -13.27 48.76
C CYS A 181 -42.96 -13.95 49.96
N GLU A 182 -44.28 -14.07 49.95
CA GLU A 182 -45.02 -15.08 50.72
C GLU A 182 -44.91 -16.37 49.87
N GLU A 183 -44.32 -17.49 50.26
CA GLU A 183 -44.13 -18.11 51.56
C GLU A 183 -42.72 -18.73 51.63
N THR A 184 -42.02 -18.43 52.73
CA THR A 184 -40.91 -19.13 53.41
C THR A 184 -40.01 -18.05 54.02
N GLU A 185 -39.94 -18.04 55.34
CA GLU A 185 -39.21 -17.06 56.16
C GLU A 185 -37.68 -17.16 55.95
N SER A 186 -37.21 -16.76 54.78
CA SER A 186 -35.79 -16.47 54.56
C SER A 186 -35.66 -15.17 53.77
N PHE A 187 -35.27 -14.13 54.49
CA PHE A 187 -35.06 -12.80 53.95
C PHE A 187 -33.87 -12.84 52.96
N CYS A 188 -34.15 -12.79 51.66
CA CYS A 188 -33.12 -12.60 50.64
C CYS A 188 -32.69 -11.13 50.66
N GLU A 189 -31.66 -10.79 51.43
CA GLU A 189 -31.02 -9.49 51.33
C GLU A 189 -30.52 -9.27 49.90
N ALA A 190 -31.15 -8.30 49.25
CA ALA A 190 -30.93 -7.93 47.87
C ALA A 190 -29.48 -7.49 47.65
N LYS A 191 -28.69 -8.35 47.00
CA LYS A 191 -27.65 -7.90 46.08
C LYS A 191 -27.95 -8.45 44.69
N CYS A 192 -29.01 -7.93 44.07
CA CYS A 192 -29.06 -7.87 42.61
C CYS A 192 -27.95 -6.92 42.17
N ARG A 193 -26.71 -7.43 42.12
CA ARG A 193 -25.58 -6.73 41.52
C ARG A 193 -25.97 -6.43 40.08
N THR A 194 -26.23 -5.15 39.82
CA THR A 194 -26.14 -4.59 38.48
C THR A 194 -24.74 -4.93 37.96
N GLY A 195 -24.67 -5.91 37.05
CA GLY A 195 -23.42 -6.38 36.47
C GLY A 195 -22.71 -5.25 35.75
N LYS A 196 -21.74 -4.64 36.43
CA LYS A 196 -20.65 -3.87 35.83
C LYS A 196 -19.49 -4.85 35.67
N THR A 197 -19.43 -5.52 34.53
CA THR A 197 -18.26 -6.34 34.13
C THR A 197 -17.33 -5.48 33.28
N ILE A 198 -16.05 -5.53 33.64
CA ILE A 198 -14.88 -4.97 32.94
C ILE A 198 -14.67 -5.72 31.62
#